data_AF-A0A2N6SS18-F1
#
_entry.id   AF-A0A2N6SS18-F1
#
_cell.length_a   1.000
_cell.length_b   1.000
_cell.length_c   1.000
_cell.angle_alpha   90.00
_cell.angle_beta   90.00
_cell.angle_gamma   90.00
#
_symmetry.space_group_name_H-M   'P 1'
#
loop_
_entity.id
_entity.type
_entity.pdbx_description
1 polymer ?
#
loop_
_entity_poly.entity_id
_entity_poly.type
_entity_poly.pdbx_seq_one_letter_code
_entity_poly.pdbx_strand_id
1 'polypeptide(L)'
;MKKILFTIILMCLTISPTLKENVSLAGSGVKPAEPTVVYQKEYGQNYTFPKGKAPNSVMYGESSITGYKGMLYRRRKITVDVTNNKETWYYSGIVYHCTGGSICPFQ
;
A
#
# COMPACT_ATOMS: atom_id res chain seq x y z
N MET A 1 -54.84 2.60 27.24
CA MET A 1 -53.58 3.20 26.75
C MET A 1 -52.32 2.74 27.54
N LYS A 2 -52.28 1.54 28.13
CA LYS A 2 -51.08 0.99 28.81
C LYS A 2 -50.48 -0.24 28.10
N LYS A 3 -51.20 -0.85 27.15
CA LYS A 3 -50.80 -2.12 26.52
C LYS A 3 -49.90 -1.95 25.29
N ILE A 4 -49.99 -0.83 24.56
CA ILE A 4 -49.18 -0.58 23.36
C ILE A 4 -47.73 -0.20 23.73
N LEU A 5 -47.54 0.46 24.87
CA LEU A 5 -46.21 0.86 25.35
C LEU A 5 -45.35 -0.36 25.70
N PHE A 6 -45.97 -1.46 26.15
CA PHE A 6 -45.26 -2.67 26.56
C PHE A 6 -44.73 -3.48 25.35
N THR A 7 -45.43 -3.42 24.21
CA THR A 7 -45.04 -4.16 23.01
C THR A 7 -43.81 -3.55 22.32
N ILE A 8 -43.62 -2.23 22.42
CA ILE A 8 -42.45 -1.54 21.82
C ILE A 8 -41.18 -1.83 22.64
N ILE A 9 -41.28 -1.88 23.97
CA ILE A 9 -40.14 -2.15 24.86
C ILE A 9 -39.61 -3.58 24.66
N LEU A 10 -40.49 -4.56 24.43
CA LEU A 10 -40.07 -5.95 24.16
C LEU A 10 -39.42 -6.14 22.78
N MET A 11 -39.80 -5.33 21.79
CA MET A 11 -39.19 -5.39 20.45
C MET A 11 -37.79 -4.78 20.42
N CYS A 12 -37.51 -3.78 21.27
CA CYS A 12 -36.15 -3.26 21.47
C CYS A 12 -35.22 -4.22 22.23
N LEU A 13 -35.76 -5.09 23.09
CA LEU A 13 -34.96 -6.04 23.88
C LEU A 13 -34.60 -7.33 23.14
N THR A 14 -35.22 -7.60 21.98
CA THR A 14 -35.01 -8.84 21.20
C THR A 14 -34.17 -8.66 19.94
N ILE A 15 -33.79 -7.42 19.60
CA ILE A 15 -32.82 -7.11 18.53
C ILE A 15 -31.47 -6.80 19.18
N SER A 16 -30.82 -7.78 19.80
CA SER A 16 -29.36 -7.84 19.96
C SER A 16 -28.91 -9.13 20.65
N PRO A 17 -28.38 -10.08 19.86
CA PRO A 17 -27.18 -10.77 20.30
C PRO A 17 -26.08 -10.80 19.22
N THR A 18 -26.00 -9.78 18.37
CA THR A 18 -24.90 -9.65 17.37
C THR A 18 -23.99 -8.45 17.56
N LEU A 19 -24.27 -7.55 18.51
CA LEU A 19 -23.31 -6.54 18.95
C LEU A 19 -22.53 -7.06 20.16
N LYS A 20 -21.73 -8.10 19.92
CA LYS A 20 -20.71 -8.52 20.87
C LYS A 20 -19.51 -7.59 20.69
N GLU A 21 -19.20 -6.88 21.76
CA GLU A 21 -17.92 -6.25 22.08
C GLU A 21 -17.48 -5.10 21.17
N ASN A 22 -17.73 -3.87 21.62
CA ASN A 22 -16.67 -2.92 21.99
C ASN A 22 -17.29 -1.58 22.40
N VAL A 23 -17.86 -1.56 23.61
CA VAL A 23 -17.99 -0.30 24.37
C VAL A 23 -16.77 -0.23 25.26
N SER A 24 -15.73 0.51 24.87
CA SER A 24 -14.85 1.18 25.83
C SER A 24 -13.89 2.15 25.14
N LEU A 25 -13.70 3.29 25.81
CA LEU A 25 -12.73 4.36 25.62
C LEU A 25 -13.07 5.49 24.65
N ALA A 26 -13.52 6.57 25.29
CA ALA A 26 -13.30 7.95 24.92
C ALA A 26 -11.84 8.25 24.52
N GLY A 27 -11.69 9.20 23.60
CA GLY A 27 -10.43 9.86 23.28
C GLY A 27 -9.67 9.23 22.10
N SER A 28 -8.93 10.09 21.41
CA SER A 28 -7.98 9.78 20.34
C SER A 28 -8.54 9.91 18.92
N GLY A 29 -7.81 10.70 18.13
CA GLY A 29 -8.25 11.27 16.86
C GLY A 29 -8.67 10.23 15.84
N VAL A 30 -9.38 10.73 14.83
CA VAL A 30 -9.56 10.06 13.53
C VAL A 30 -8.23 9.39 13.19
N LYS A 31 -8.12 8.07 13.40
CA LYS A 31 -6.98 7.33 12.86
C LYS A 31 -7.06 7.59 11.36
N PRO A 32 -6.03 8.18 10.73
CA PRO A 32 -6.00 8.22 9.27
C PRO A 32 -6.26 6.80 8.79
N ALA A 33 -7.19 6.65 7.85
CA ALA A 33 -7.59 5.36 7.31
C ALA A 33 -6.32 4.52 7.11
N GLU A 34 -6.25 3.36 7.75
CA GLU A 34 -5.07 2.51 7.67
C GLU A 34 -4.82 2.25 6.18
N PRO A 35 -3.59 2.48 5.67
CA PRO A 35 -3.28 2.33 4.26
C PRO A 35 -3.78 0.98 3.79
N THR A 36 -4.83 0.99 2.97
CA THR A 36 -5.33 -0.23 2.36
C THR A 36 -4.35 -0.54 1.23
N VAL A 37 -3.34 -1.34 1.53
CA VAL A 37 -2.46 -1.92 0.52
C VAL A 37 -3.30 -2.90 -0.27
N VAL A 38 -3.53 -2.68 -1.57
CA VAL A 38 -4.39 -3.62 -2.32
C VAL A 38 -3.72 -4.26 -3.53
N TYR A 39 -2.56 -3.81 -4.01
CA TYR A 39 -1.91 -4.51 -5.13
C TYR A 39 -0.40 -4.58 -4.97
N GLN A 40 0.09 -5.81 -4.85
CA GLN A 40 1.51 -6.14 -4.97
C GLN A 40 1.74 -6.74 -6.35
N LYS A 41 2.77 -6.26 -7.04
CA LYS A 41 3.13 -6.78 -8.35
C LYS A 41 4.64 -6.90 -8.45
N GLU A 42 5.11 -8.04 -8.96
CA GLU A 42 6.50 -8.11 -9.41
C GLU A 42 6.64 -7.27 -10.67
N TYR A 43 7.50 -6.27 -10.59
CA TYR A 43 7.79 -5.35 -11.67
C TYR A 43 9.28 -5.40 -11.98
N GLY A 44 9.63 -5.34 -13.26
CA GLY A 44 11.02 -5.21 -13.65
C GLY A 44 11.20 -4.45 -14.94
N GLN A 45 12.27 -3.68 -15.00
CA GLN A 45 12.59 -2.82 -16.12
C GLN A 45 14.09 -2.57 -16.25
N ASN A 46 14.50 -2.09 -17.42
CA ASN A 46 15.88 -1.75 -17.72
C ASN A 46 16.18 -0.31 -17.32
N TYR A 47 17.34 -0.09 -16.71
CA TYR A 47 17.86 1.22 -16.38
C TYR A 47 19.29 1.37 -16.87
N THR A 48 19.61 2.56 -17.37
CA THR A 48 20.93 2.90 -17.92
C THR A 48 21.65 3.85 -16.98
N PHE A 49 22.90 3.53 -16.67
CA PHE A 49 23.77 4.32 -15.80
C PHE A 49 25.13 4.54 -16.46
N PRO A 50 25.93 5.52 -15.98
CA PRO A 50 27.35 5.55 -16.29
C PRO A 50 28.01 4.21 -15.91
N LYS A 51 28.97 3.76 -16.71
CA LYS A 51 29.67 2.49 -16.52
C LYS A 51 30.26 2.38 -15.10
N GLY A 52 29.95 1.28 -14.41
CA GLY A 52 30.43 1.03 -13.04
C GLY A 52 29.75 1.89 -11.97
N LYS A 53 28.72 2.66 -12.31
CA LYS A 53 27.95 3.52 -11.38
C LYS A 53 26.51 3.04 -11.19
N ALA A 54 26.14 1.88 -11.71
CA ALA A 54 24.81 1.31 -11.47
C ALA A 54 24.64 0.97 -9.97
N PRO A 55 23.59 1.48 -9.30
CA PRO A 55 23.33 1.18 -7.89
C PRO A 55 22.87 -0.27 -7.68
N ASN A 56 22.80 -0.72 -6.44
CA ASN A 56 22.24 -2.05 -6.12
C ASN A 56 20.70 -2.06 -6.17
N SER A 57 20.07 -0.92 -5.89
CA SER A 57 18.63 -0.74 -5.93
C SER A 57 18.25 0.62 -6.50
N VAL A 58 17.03 0.72 -7.00
CA VAL A 58 16.42 1.95 -7.52
C VAL A 58 15.00 2.08 -7.01
N MET A 59 14.59 3.30 -6.70
CA MET A 59 13.21 3.60 -6.36
C MET A 59 12.34 3.61 -7.62
N TYR A 60 11.27 2.82 -7.60
CA TYR A 60 10.18 2.90 -8.56
C TYR A 60 9.05 3.78 -8.04
N GLY A 61 8.55 4.66 -8.90
CA GLY A 61 7.35 5.44 -8.62
C GLY A 61 7.53 6.57 -7.60
N GLU A 62 8.75 7.10 -7.46
CA GLU A 62 9.02 8.29 -6.64
C GLU A 62 8.26 9.54 -7.13
N SER A 63 7.90 9.59 -8.42
CA SER A 63 7.14 10.66 -9.06
C SER A 63 5.87 10.21 -9.79
N SER A 64 5.46 8.93 -9.65
CA SER A 64 4.47 8.37 -10.57
C SER A 64 3.04 8.74 -10.22
N ILE A 65 2.33 9.28 -11.22
CA ILE A 65 0.87 9.48 -11.24
C ILE A 65 0.10 8.15 -11.04
N THR A 66 0.74 7.01 -11.30
CA THR A 66 0.12 5.67 -11.26
C THR A 66 -0.10 5.12 -9.85
N GLY A 67 0.42 5.76 -8.80
CA GLY A 67 0.22 5.34 -7.41
C GLY A 67 1.00 4.09 -6.98
N TYR A 68 1.90 3.56 -7.82
CA TYR A 68 2.76 2.42 -7.49
C TYR A 68 4.09 2.90 -6.92
N LYS A 69 4.56 2.31 -5.82
CA LYS A 69 5.86 2.62 -5.22
C LYS A 69 6.57 1.35 -4.75
N GLY A 70 7.89 1.29 -4.89
CA GLY A 70 8.68 0.18 -4.37
C GLY A 70 10.16 0.25 -4.73
N MET A 71 10.98 -0.60 -4.11
CA MET A 71 12.39 -0.75 -4.45
C MET A 71 12.57 -1.87 -5.47
N LEU A 72 13.25 -1.57 -6.58
CA LEU A 72 13.70 -2.57 -7.54
C LEU A 72 15.17 -2.87 -7.32
N TYR A 73 15.55 -4.13 -7.39
CA TYR A 73 16.92 -4.58 -7.14
C TYR A 73 17.61 -4.99 -8.43
N ARG A 74 18.89 -4.65 -8.54
CA ARG A 74 19.71 -4.97 -9.70
C ARG A 74 19.83 -6.49 -9.86
N ARG A 75 19.45 -7.02 -11.02
CA ARG A 75 19.48 -8.48 -11.29
C ARG A 75 20.58 -8.85 -12.26
N ARG A 76 20.49 -8.37 -13.50
CA ARG A 76 21.37 -8.80 -14.59
C ARG A 76 21.84 -7.61 -15.41
N LYS A 77 23.11 -7.65 -15.82
CA LYS A 77 23.66 -6.69 -16.77
C LYS A 77 23.16 -7.06 -18.15
N ILE A 78 22.58 -6.11 -18.86
CA ILE A 78 21.98 -6.32 -20.18
C ILE A 78 22.98 -5.95 -21.27
N THR A 79 23.53 -4.75 -21.22
CA THR A 79 24.49 -4.25 -22.21
C THR A 79 25.51 -3.31 -21.58
N VAL A 80 26.64 -3.17 -22.25
CA VAL A 80 27.66 -2.14 -21.98
C VAL A 80 27.90 -1.39 -23.28
N ASP A 81 27.61 -0.09 -23.28
CA ASP A 81 27.94 0.81 -24.37
C ASP A 81 29.30 1.45 -24.06
N VAL A 82 30.33 0.94 -24.73
CA VAL A 82 31.71 1.41 -24.58
C VAL A 82 31.93 2.80 -25.18
N THR A 83 31.18 3.15 -26.23
CA THR A 83 31.30 4.44 -26.92
C THR A 83 30.81 5.57 -26.03
N ASN A 84 29.67 5.36 -25.35
CA ASN A 84 29.05 6.37 -24.50
C ASN A 84 29.36 6.19 -23.00
N ASN A 85 30.25 5.26 -22.65
CA ASN A 85 30.61 4.90 -21.28
C ASN A 85 29.40 4.65 -20.36
N LYS A 86 28.42 3.89 -20.87
CA LYS A 86 27.16 3.55 -20.19
C LYS A 86 27.01 2.05 -20.03
N GLU A 87 26.24 1.63 -19.03
CA GLU A 87 25.80 0.25 -18.88
C GLU A 87 24.32 0.21 -18.54
N THR A 88 23.63 -0.81 -19.07
CA THR A 88 22.22 -1.05 -18.84
C THR A 88 22.05 -2.30 -18.00
N TRP A 89 21.23 -2.21 -16.97
CA TRP A 89 20.92 -3.29 -16.06
C TRP A 89 19.42 -3.49 -15.96
N TYR A 90 18.99 -4.74 -15.84
CA TYR A 90 17.62 -5.08 -15.50
C TYR A 90 17.47 -5.11 -13.98
N TYR A 91 16.49 -4.35 -13.49
CA TYR A 91 16.09 -4.33 -12.09
C TYR A 91 14.72 -4.98 -11.96
N SER A 92 14.49 -5.74 -10.88
CA SER A 92 13.17 -6.25 -10.53
C SER A 92 12.93 -6.23 -9.03
N GLY A 93 11.68 -6.10 -8.64
CA GLY A 93 11.25 -6.05 -7.25
C GLY A 93 9.73 -6.00 -7.13
N ILE A 94 9.25 -5.96 -5.90
CA ILE A 94 7.83 -5.84 -5.60
C ILE A 94 7.49 -4.35 -5.53
N VAL A 95 6.46 -3.96 -6.28
CA VAL A 95 5.86 -2.62 -6.20
C VAL A 95 4.47 -2.71 -5.58
N TYR A 96 4.12 -1.67 -4.83
CA TYR A 96 2.88 -1.57 -4.07
C TYR A 96 2.04 -0.43 -4.60
N HIS A 97 0.77 -0.69 -4.90
CA HIS A 97 -0.19 0.36 -5.20
C HIS A 97 -0.94 0.79 -3.95
N CYS A 98 -0.94 2.08 -3.66
CA CYS A 98 -1.66 2.66 -2.54
C CYS A 98 -2.78 3.55 -3.05
N THR A 99 -4.02 3.20 -2.72
CA THR A 99 -5.20 4.03 -2.98
C THR A 99 -5.59 4.83 -1.74
N GLY A 100 -6.03 6.07 -1.91
CA GLY A 100 -6.69 6.84 -0.84
C GLY A 100 -5.76 7.63 0.09
N GLY A 101 -4.79 8.37 -0.44
CA GLY A 101 -4.02 9.37 0.32
C GLY A 101 -3.14 8.82 1.46
N SER A 102 -2.98 7.50 1.53
CA SER A 102 -2.27 6.84 2.61
C SER A 102 -0.80 6.63 2.25
N ILE A 103 0.08 6.74 3.25
CA ILE A 103 1.52 6.51 3.10
C ILE A 103 1.73 5.02 2.80
N CYS A 104 2.31 4.69 1.65
CA CYS A 104 2.71 3.32 1.36
C CYS A 104 3.70 2.84 2.44
N PRO A 105 3.44 1.70 3.11
CA PRO A 105 4.40 1.17 4.07
C PRO A 105 5.68 0.80 3.30
N PHE A 106 6.73 1.59 3.49
CA PHE A 106 8.09 1.13 3.22
C PHE A 106 8.40 0.13 4.33
N GLN A 107 8.30 -1.16 4.03
CA GLN A 107 8.93 -2.20 4.84
C GLN A 107 10.36 -2.43 4.36
#